data_AF-A0A6A0H7M3-F1
#
_entry.id   AF-A0A6A0H7M3-F1
#
_cell.length_a   1.000
_cell.length_b   1.000
_cell.length_c   1.000
_cell.angle_alpha   90.00
_cell.angle_beta   90.00
_cell.angle_gamma   90.00
#
_symmetry.space_group_name_H-M   'P 1'
#
loop_
_entity.id
_entity.type
_entity.pdbx_description
1 polymer ?
#
loop_
_entity_poly.entity_id
_entity_poly.type
_entity_poly.pdbx_seq_one_letter_code
_entity_poly.pdbx_strand_id
1 'polypeptide(L)'
;MLGQKELIELLVSHNAPVKSKNSEGWSTLAEAISYGDRDTITLLLQKLKQQSKEAMDDRRPQLINALSKMDDFYMELKWDFQSWVPLVSRMLPSDVCRIHKKGASLRLDTTLVDFNNMRWERGDISFLFTGQTSSGARPAHSLTVIDNTLRVYQRVRHEECDAELEDEVNIMMSSDIVSAQMSMKEITFARAQSGWIFRADKKEVVGKYSADFYCLNGLCIDSHKRREHLTAEDLIKNKQLVENLTKGSTSPSASGPEQLPRRSSLPPPAPPAVSWHEYISAPSGAPPLLARPRVMKHNTKTFRATVAMSEEFPLTVSMLLSVLEIIAPFKHFAKLRDFVQMKLPPGFPVKIDIPILPTVSAKITFQEFEFRPDLPDSLFTIPPHYIEDQYRFPDL
;
A
#
# COMPACT_ATOMS: atom_id res chain seq x y z
N MET A 1 -12.98 -9.33 -19.84
CA MET A 1 -11.96 -10.14 -20.54
C MET A 1 -12.67 -11.24 -21.34
N LEU A 2 -12.26 -11.50 -22.59
CA LEU A 2 -12.89 -12.50 -23.49
C LEU A 2 -12.27 -13.91 -23.41
N GLY A 3 -11.32 -14.14 -22.50
CA GLY A 3 -10.66 -15.44 -22.35
C GLY A 3 -9.70 -15.82 -23.48
N GLN A 4 -9.29 -14.88 -24.33
CA GLN A 4 -8.37 -15.11 -25.45
C GLN A 4 -6.92 -15.22 -24.94
N LYS A 5 -6.53 -16.42 -24.48
CA LYS A 5 -5.23 -16.67 -23.82
C LYS A 5 -4.04 -16.27 -24.70
N GLU A 6 -4.07 -16.64 -25.97
CA GLU A 6 -2.97 -16.39 -26.92
C GLU A 6 -2.74 -14.89 -27.15
N LEU A 7 -3.82 -14.10 -27.19
CA LEU A 7 -3.71 -12.65 -27.31
C LEU A 7 -3.22 -12.00 -26.03
N ILE A 8 -3.62 -12.53 -24.86
CA ILE A 8 -3.11 -12.05 -23.58
C ILE A 8 -1.60 -12.33 -23.48
N GLU A 9 -1.16 -13.54 -23.82
CA GLU A 9 0.26 -13.92 -23.88
C GLU A 9 1.05 -13.03 -24.84
N LEU A 10 0.51 -12.77 -26.04
CA LEU A 10 1.14 -11.87 -27.02
C LEU A 10 1.29 -10.45 -26.47
N LEU A 11 0.25 -9.90 -25.84
CA LEU A 11 0.32 -8.56 -25.26
C LEU A 11 1.30 -8.49 -24.08
N VAL A 12 1.27 -9.49 -23.20
CA VAL A 12 2.14 -9.59 -22.03
C VAL A 12 3.62 -9.74 -22.43
N SER A 13 3.92 -10.55 -23.44
CA SER A 13 5.27 -10.69 -23.99
C SER A 13 5.82 -9.39 -24.59
N HIS A 14 4.94 -8.50 -25.07
CA HIS A 14 5.29 -7.15 -25.54
C HIS A 14 5.17 -6.08 -24.44
N ASN A 15 5.25 -6.49 -23.17
CA ASN A 15 5.25 -5.62 -21.99
C ASN A 15 4.00 -4.72 -21.83
N ALA A 16 2.83 -5.17 -22.28
CA ALA A 16 1.59 -4.45 -22.03
C ALA A 16 1.35 -4.23 -20.52
N PRO A 17 0.95 -3.03 -20.08
CA PRO A 17 0.84 -2.70 -18.66
C PRO A 17 -0.34 -3.43 -17.98
N VAL A 18 -0.04 -4.31 -17.01
CA VAL A 18 -1.06 -5.10 -16.28
C VAL A 18 -1.79 -4.28 -15.21
N LYS A 19 -1.11 -3.26 -14.66
CA LYS A 19 -1.64 -2.38 -13.61
C LYS A 19 -2.66 -1.36 -14.13
N SER A 20 -2.80 -1.24 -15.45
CA SER A 20 -3.74 -0.33 -16.10
C SER A 20 -5.16 -0.58 -15.61
N LYS A 21 -5.88 0.50 -15.31
CA LYS A 21 -7.26 0.45 -14.80
C LYS A 21 -8.22 1.04 -15.83
N ASN A 22 -9.40 0.46 -15.93
CA ASN A 22 -10.51 1.05 -16.70
C ASN A 22 -11.16 2.22 -15.95
N SER A 23 -12.19 2.84 -16.54
CA SER A 23 -12.92 4.00 -15.96
C SER A 23 -13.59 3.69 -14.62
N GLU A 24 -13.89 2.42 -14.35
CA GLU A 24 -14.43 1.94 -13.07
C GLU A 24 -13.32 1.49 -12.10
N GLY A 25 -12.05 1.69 -12.46
CA GLY A 25 -10.93 1.40 -11.59
C GLY A 25 -10.52 -0.08 -11.49
N TRP A 26 -11.01 -0.95 -12.37
CA TRP A 26 -10.62 -2.36 -12.41
C TRP A 26 -9.34 -2.55 -13.22
N SER A 27 -8.36 -3.24 -12.64
CA SER A 27 -7.13 -3.61 -13.36
C SER A 27 -7.34 -4.78 -14.31
N THR A 28 -6.40 -5.00 -15.22
CA THR A 28 -6.38 -6.20 -16.08
C THR A 28 -6.41 -7.50 -15.25
N LEU A 29 -5.65 -7.53 -14.14
CA LEU A 29 -5.68 -8.65 -13.19
C LEU A 29 -7.05 -8.82 -12.51
N ALA A 30 -7.72 -7.73 -12.13
CA ALA A 30 -9.07 -7.81 -11.56
C ALA A 30 -10.09 -8.41 -12.55
N GLU A 31 -9.98 -8.05 -13.83
CA GLU A 31 -10.81 -8.65 -14.90
C GLU A 31 -10.50 -10.13 -15.11
N ALA A 32 -9.23 -10.54 -14.98
CA ALA A 32 -8.82 -11.95 -15.05
C ALA A 32 -9.36 -12.78 -13.88
N ILE A 33 -9.32 -12.24 -12.66
CA ILE A 33 -9.89 -12.89 -11.47
C ILE A 33 -11.39 -13.07 -11.63
N SER A 34 -12.10 -12.04 -12.13
CA SER A 34 -13.53 -12.12 -12.41
C SER A 34 -13.86 -13.19 -13.46
N TYR A 35 -13.03 -13.32 -14.51
CA TYR A 35 -13.15 -14.40 -15.50
C TYR A 35 -12.87 -15.77 -14.88
N GLY A 36 -11.90 -15.84 -13.96
CA GLY A 36 -11.61 -17.01 -13.15
C GLY A 36 -10.78 -18.08 -13.84
N ASP A 37 -10.00 -17.73 -14.86
CA ASP A 37 -9.03 -18.64 -15.47
C ASP A 37 -7.70 -18.58 -14.71
N ARG A 38 -7.33 -19.68 -14.05
CA ARG A 38 -6.17 -19.73 -13.17
C ARG A 38 -4.88 -19.37 -13.90
N ASP A 39 -4.64 -19.96 -15.07
CA ASP A 39 -3.40 -19.76 -15.82
C ASP A 39 -3.23 -18.29 -16.23
N THR A 40 -4.32 -17.66 -16.70
CA THR A 40 -4.33 -16.23 -17.04
C THR A 40 -4.07 -15.35 -15.82
N ILE A 41 -4.66 -15.68 -14.66
CA ILE A 41 -4.42 -14.95 -13.41
C ILE A 41 -2.96 -15.08 -13.00
N THR A 42 -2.40 -16.29 -13.05
CA THR A 42 -0.98 -16.58 -12.75
C THR A 42 -0.06 -15.77 -13.65
N LEU A 43 -0.26 -15.84 -14.97
CA LEU A 43 0.52 -15.09 -15.96
C LEU A 43 0.51 -13.58 -15.71
N LEU A 44 -0.67 -13.02 -15.45
CA LEU A 44 -0.81 -11.58 -15.21
C LEU A 44 -0.24 -11.17 -13.85
N LEU A 45 -0.36 -12.00 -12.83
CA LEU A 45 0.25 -11.75 -11.52
C LEU A 45 1.78 -11.72 -11.63
N GLN A 46 2.38 -12.73 -12.27
CA GLN A 46 3.81 -12.78 -12.56
C GLN A 46 4.26 -11.53 -13.32
N LYS A 47 3.54 -11.17 -14.40
CA LYS A 47 3.88 -9.99 -15.18
C LYS A 47 3.73 -8.69 -14.40
N LEU A 48 2.71 -8.56 -13.56
CA LEU A 48 2.50 -7.40 -12.69
C LEU A 48 3.67 -7.21 -11.72
N LYS A 49 4.11 -8.30 -11.08
CA LYS A 49 5.25 -8.30 -10.15
C LYS A 49 6.55 -7.96 -10.88
N GLN A 50 6.79 -8.57 -12.06
CA GLN A 50 7.91 -8.22 -12.94
C GLN A 50 7.93 -6.72 -13.30
N GLN A 51 6.81 -6.17 -13.79
CA GLN A 51 6.71 -4.75 -14.14
C GLN A 51 6.90 -3.83 -12.93
N SER A 52 6.42 -4.23 -11.75
CA SER A 52 6.62 -3.48 -10.51
C SER A 52 8.11 -3.41 -10.13
N LYS A 53 8.83 -4.53 -10.29
CA LYS A 53 10.27 -4.62 -10.05
C LYS A 53 11.06 -3.77 -11.05
N GLU A 54 10.80 -3.92 -12.35
CA GLU A 54 11.44 -3.13 -13.41
C GLU A 54 11.25 -1.63 -13.19
N ALA A 55 10.01 -1.20 -12.86
CA ALA A 55 9.72 0.20 -12.56
C ALA A 55 10.48 0.73 -11.33
N MET A 56 10.72 -0.10 -10.32
CA MET A 56 11.54 0.27 -9.16
C MET A 56 13.03 0.37 -9.54
N ASP A 57 13.53 -0.56 -10.35
CA ASP A 57 14.90 -0.56 -10.85
C ASP A 57 15.21 0.67 -11.72
N ASP A 58 14.27 1.06 -12.59
CA ASP A 58 14.38 2.25 -13.45
C ASP A 58 14.46 3.55 -12.65
N ARG A 59 13.72 3.64 -11.54
CA ARG A 59 13.67 4.85 -10.67
C ARG A 59 14.82 4.92 -9.68
N ARG A 60 15.45 3.77 -9.38
CA ARG A 60 16.51 3.65 -8.40
C ARG A 60 17.63 4.68 -8.53
N PRO A 61 18.21 4.98 -9.71
CA PRO A 61 19.29 5.96 -9.82
C PRO A 61 18.85 7.36 -9.38
N GLN A 62 17.60 7.74 -9.68
CA GLN A 62 17.03 9.02 -9.27
C GLN A 62 16.86 9.08 -7.74
N LEU A 63 16.40 7.98 -7.12
CA LEU A 63 16.26 7.87 -5.68
C LEU A 63 17.61 7.97 -4.95
N ILE A 64 18.63 7.26 -5.46
CA ILE A 64 19.99 7.33 -4.91
C ILE A 64 20.51 8.76 -4.99
N ASN A 65 20.39 9.42 -6.15
CA ASN A 65 20.81 10.80 -6.32
C ASN A 65 20.03 11.77 -5.41
N ALA A 66 18.73 11.55 -5.23
CA ALA A 66 17.91 12.35 -4.32
C ALA A 66 18.37 12.19 -2.87
N LEU A 67 18.60 10.96 -2.40
CA LEU A 67 19.11 10.69 -1.06
C LEU A 67 20.49 11.29 -0.83
N SER A 68 21.43 11.11 -1.77
CA SER A 68 22.79 11.65 -1.68
C SER A 68 22.84 13.18 -1.56
N LYS A 69 21.81 13.88 -2.06
CA LYS A 69 21.70 15.35 -1.96
C LYS A 69 21.09 15.83 -0.64
N MET A 70 20.46 14.95 0.13
CA MET A 70 19.95 15.31 1.45
C MET A 70 21.12 15.29 2.43
N ASP A 71 21.09 16.13 3.45
CA ASP A 71 21.97 15.96 4.60
C ASP A 71 21.59 14.68 5.36
N ASP A 72 22.51 14.21 6.20
CA ASP A 72 22.27 13.03 7.03
C ASP A 72 21.39 13.41 8.22
N PHE A 73 20.37 12.60 8.50
CA PHE A 73 19.34 12.97 9.47
C PHE A 73 18.74 11.77 10.21
N TYR A 74 18.12 12.10 11.34
CA TYR A 74 17.21 11.27 12.11
C TYR A 74 15.81 11.89 12.08
N MET A 75 14.78 11.06 11.94
CA MET A 75 13.38 11.51 11.96
C MET A 75 12.47 10.47 12.61
N GLU A 76 11.53 10.94 13.45
CA GLU A 76 10.47 10.12 14.00
C GLU A 76 9.12 10.42 13.33
N LEU A 77 8.49 9.37 12.83
CA LEU A 77 7.18 9.41 12.20
C LEU A 77 6.21 8.53 13.00
N LYS A 78 5.28 9.16 13.69
CA LYS A 78 4.22 8.45 14.40
C LYS A 78 3.04 8.17 13.47
N TRP A 79 2.61 6.92 13.45
CA TRP A 79 1.35 6.45 12.88
C TRP A 79 0.38 6.08 14.00
N ASP A 80 -0.85 6.56 13.92
CA ASP A 80 -1.94 6.23 14.83
C ASP A 80 -3.21 6.00 14.03
N PHE A 81 -3.67 4.75 13.95
CA PHE A 81 -4.88 4.41 13.21
C PHE A 81 -6.08 4.48 14.14
N GLN A 82 -7.14 5.17 13.70
CA GLN A 82 -8.33 5.44 14.49
C GLN A 82 -9.59 4.99 13.74
N SER A 83 -10.60 4.55 14.49
CA SER A 83 -11.93 4.22 13.94
C SER A 83 -13.02 4.90 14.75
N TRP A 84 -14.06 5.35 14.05
CA TRP A 84 -15.30 5.84 14.68
C TRP A 84 -16.15 4.68 15.24
N VAL A 85 -15.90 3.45 14.79
CA VAL A 85 -16.62 2.26 15.28
C VAL A 85 -16.16 1.97 16.72
N PRO A 86 -17.08 1.89 17.70
CA PRO A 86 -16.72 1.58 19.08
C PRO A 86 -15.90 0.28 19.18
N LEU A 87 -14.91 0.27 20.07
CA LEU A 87 -13.98 -0.86 20.33
C LEU A 87 -12.98 -1.20 19.21
N VAL A 88 -13.27 -0.88 17.94
CA VAL A 88 -12.33 -1.11 16.82
C VAL A 88 -11.06 -0.30 17.00
N SER A 89 -11.14 0.93 17.52
CA SER A 89 -9.97 1.77 17.77
C SER A 89 -8.95 1.16 18.74
N ARG A 90 -9.37 0.30 19.68
CA ARG A 90 -8.45 -0.40 20.60
C ARG A 90 -7.63 -1.50 19.92
N MET A 91 -8.09 -1.94 18.75
CA MET A 91 -7.48 -3.01 17.96
C MET A 91 -6.75 -2.46 16.74
N LEU A 92 -6.62 -1.14 16.60
CA LEU A 92 -5.86 -0.51 15.52
C LEU A 92 -4.42 -0.23 15.96
N PRO A 93 -3.45 -0.31 15.04
CA PRO A 93 -2.05 -0.18 15.40
C PRO A 93 -1.72 1.29 15.65
N SER A 94 -0.73 1.50 16.50
CA SER A 94 0.02 2.74 16.52
C SER A 94 1.50 2.40 16.59
N ASP A 95 2.32 3.13 15.85
CA ASP A 95 3.75 2.92 15.79
C ASP A 95 4.50 4.24 15.70
N VAL A 96 5.74 4.25 16.17
CA VAL A 96 6.67 5.36 15.96
C VAL A 96 7.81 4.80 15.13
N CYS A 97 7.74 5.08 13.84
CA CYS A 97 8.75 4.68 12.89
C CYS A 97 9.95 5.62 13.00
N ARG A 98 11.16 5.08 13.16
CA ARG A 98 12.39 5.87 13.22
C ARG A 98 13.14 5.74 11.91
N ILE A 99 13.43 6.87 11.28
CA ILE A 99 14.10 6.93 9.98
C ILE A 99 15.49 7.52 10.20
N HIS A 100 16.51 6.75 9.85
CA HIS A 100 17.89 7.20 9.79
C HIS A 100 18.31 7.26 8.33
N LYS A 101 18.91 8.36 7.92
CA LYS A 101 19.39 8.54 6.55
C LYS A 101 20.87 8.92 6.59
N LYS A 102 21.71 8.20 5.85
CA LYS A 102 23.14 8.49 5.69
C LYS A 102 23.58 8.29 4.23
N GLY A 103 24.09 9.32 3.57
CA GLY A 103 24.48 9.24 2.16
C GLY A 103 23.34 8.74 1.27
N ALA A 104 23.55 7.62 0.57
CA ALA A 104 22.53 6.94 -0.24
C ALA A 104 21.85 5.76 0.48
N SER A 105 21.99 5.68 1.80
CA SER A 105 21.46 4.61 2.64
C SER A 105 20.36 5.13 3.55
N LEU A 106 19.36 4.27 3.78
CA LEU A 106 18.21 4.56 4.62
C LEU A 106 17.97 3.38 5.54
N ARG A 107 17.70 3.64 6.82
CA ARG A 107 17.22 2.67 7.79
C ARG A 107 15.87 3.13 8.32
N LEU A 108 14.91 2.22 8.37
CA LEU A 108 13.60 2.42 8.97
C LEU A 108 13.42 1.38 10.07
N ASP A 109 13.31 1.83 11.32
CA ASP A 109 12.96 0.96 12.45
C ASP A 109 11.47 1.10 12.74
N THR A 110 10.78 -0.04 12.91
CA THR A 110 9.36 -0.13 13.23
C THR A 110 9.13 -1.17 14.32
N THR A 111 8.07 -0.99 15.11
CA THR A 111 7.63 -2.04 16.03
C THR A 111 6.54 -2.92 15.44
N LEU A 112 5.99 -2.60 14.28
CA LEU A 112 4.92 -3.39 13.65
C LEU A 112 5.54 -4.43 12.71
N VAL A 113 5.37 -5.71 13.06
CA VAL A 113 5.86 -6.84 12.29
C VAL A 113 4.81 -7.24 11.25
N ASP A 114 3.61 -7.59 11.71
CA ASP A 114 2.51 -8.09 10.88
C ASP A 114 1.15 -7.94 11.58
N PHE A 115 0.07 -8.25 10.85
CA PHE A 115 -1.30 -8.33 11.36
C PHE A 115 -1.88 -9.73 11.17
N ASN A 116 -1.67 -10.59 12.16
CA ASN A 116 -2.16 -11.97 12.14
C ASN A 116 -3.25 -12.21 13.19
N ASN A 117 -4.30 -12.95 12.83
CA ASN A 117 -5.40 -13.33 13.73
C ASN A 117 -6.00 -12.16 14.53
N MET A 118 -6.13 -10.99 13.89
CA MET A 118 -6.62 -9.76 14.51
C MET A 118 -5.77 -9.21 15.66
N ARG A 119 -4.50 -9.60 15.73
CA ARG A 119 -3.53 -9.07 16.68
C ARG A 119 -2.36 -8.48 15.91
N TRP A 120 -1.90 -7.32 16.36
CA TRP A 120 -0.66 -6.73 15.88
C TRP A 120 0.49 -7.52 16.49
N GLU A 121 1.27 -8.14 15.62
CA GLU A 121 2.56 -8.67 16.04
C GLU A 121 3.51 -7.49 16.18
N ARG A 122 4.00 -7.30 17.41
CA ARG A 122 5.02 -6.29 17.69
C ARG A 122 6.37 -6.93 17.85
N GLY A 123 7.38 -6.26 17.34
CA GLY A 123 8.77 -6.70 17.37
C GLY A 123 9.72 -5.53 17.30
N ASP A 124 10.97 -5.83 16.99
CA ASP A 124 12.02 -4.84 16.72
C ASP A 124 12.55 -5.10 15.31
N ILE A 125 11.94 -4.44 14.33
CA ILE A 125 12.18 -4.68 12.91
C ILE A 125 12.91 -3.49 12.30
N SER A 126 13.99 -3.76 11.58
CA SER A 126 14.75 -2.76 10.85
C SER A 126 14.74 -3.07 9.36
N PHE A 127 14.32 -2.11 8.55
CA PHE A 127 14.49 -2.14 7.10
C PHE A 127 15.73 -1.37 6.72
N LEU A 128 16.63 -2.00 5.98
CA LEU A 128 17.83 -1.38 5.45
C LEU A 128 17.70 -1.26 3.94
N PHE A 129 17.76 -0.03 3.46
CA PHE A 129 17.99 0.27 2.05
C PHE A 129 19.43 0.73 1.85
N THR A 130 20.12 0.05 0.94
CA THR A 130 21.50 0.38 0.56
C THR A 130 21.52 0.80 -0.91
N GLY A 131 21.84 2.07 -1.17
CA GLY A 131 21.95 2.63 -2.51
C GLY A 131 23.19 2.17 -3.27
N GLN A 132 24.34 2.18 -2.60
CA GLN A 132 25.66 1.82 -3.12
C GLN A 132 26.42 0.96 -2.10
N THR A 133 27.29 0.07 -2.56
CA THR A 133 28.22 -0.66 -1.67
C THR A 133 29.34 0.25 -1.19
N SER A 134 30.10 -0.19 -0.19
CA SER A 134 31.33 0.48 0.27
C SER A 134 32.39 0.63 -0.84
N SER A 135 32.31 -0.17 -1.90
CA SER A 135 33.14 -0.08 -3.11
C SER A 135 32.56 0.84 -4.20
N GLY A 136 31.42 1.50 -3.97
CA GLY A 136 30.73 2.36 -4.94
C GLY A 136 29.96 1.59 -6.03
N ALA A 137 29.88 0.26 -5.95
CA ALA A 137 29.18 -0.59 -6.91
C ALA A 137 27.68 -0.73 -6.58
N ARG A 138 26.90 -1.23 -7.56
CA ARG A 138 25.48 -1.57 -7.35
C ARG A 138 25.40 -2.81 -6.43
N PRO A 139 24.66 -2.75 -5.31
CA PRO A 139 24.48 -3.92 -4.46
C PRO A 139 23.61 -4.96 -5.16
N ALA A 140 23.90 -6.25 -4.92
CA ALA A 140 23.10 -7.37 -5.43
C ALA A 140 21.66 -7.35 -4.87
N HIS A 141 21.51 -6.95 -3.60
CA HIS A 141 20.23 -6.72 -2.94
C HIS A 141 20.26 -5.34 -2.30
N SER A 142 19.25 -4.54 -2.59
CA SER A 142 19.20 -3.19 -2.05
C SER A 142 18.31 -3.03 -0.83
N LEU A 143 17.48 -4.02 -0.54
CA LEU A 143 16.54 -3.99 0.57
C LEU A 143 16.75 -5.25 1.41
N THR A 144 16.96 -5.05 2.70
CA THR A 144 17.09 -6.12 3.69
C THR A 144 16.18 -5.80 4.86
N VAL A 145 15.50 -6.82 5.38
CA VAL A 145 14.65 -6.73 6.54
C VAL A 145 15.30 -7.52 7.67
N ILE A 146 15.36 -6.93 8.86
CA ILE A 146 16.04 -7.48 10.02
C ILE A 146 15.02 -7.63 11.13
N ASP A 147 15.00 -8.81 11.76
CA ASP A 147 14.35 -9.03 13.05
C ASP A 147 15.42 -9.02 14.15
N ASN A 148 15.51 -7.90 14.88
CA ASN A 148 16.52 -7.73 15.93
C ASN A 148 16.25 -8.63 17.15
N THR A 149 14.99 -9.05 17.35
CA THR A 149 14.60 -9.92 18.47
C THR A 149 15.10 -11.35 18.23
N LEU A 150 14.90 -11.86 17.02
CA LEU A 150 15.35 -13.18 16.61
C LEU A 150 16.80 -13.20 16.12
N ARG A 151 17.41 -12.03 15.89
CA ARG A 151 18.75 -11.86 15.33
C ARG A 151 18.88 -12.53 13.96
N VAL A 152 17.85 -12.40 13.15
CA VAL A 152 17.82 -12.91 11.77
C VAL A 152 17.57 -11.77 10.78
N TYR A 153 17.91 -12.01 9.52
CA TYR A 153 17.62 -11.08 8.44
C TYR A 153 17.16 -11.80 7.17
N GLN A 154 16.35 -11.13 6.38
CA GLN A 154 15.91 -11.57 5.05
C GLN A 154 16.31 -10.51 4.04
N ARG A 155 17.05 -10.89 3.01
CA ARG A 155 17.23 -10.03 1.83
C ARG A 155 15.99 -10.17 0.97
N VAL A 156 15.38 -9.05 0.61
CA VAL A 156 14.21 -9.06 -0.29
C VAL A 156 14.65 -9.68 -1.61
N ARG A 157 14.04 -10.82 -1.92
CA ARG A 157 14.36 -11.62 -3.09
C ARG A 157 13.66 -11.06 -4.31
N HIS A 158 14.28 -11.33 -5.44
CA HIS A 158 13.75 -10.97 -6.74
C HIS A 158 13.16 -12.18 -7.49
N GLU A 159 13.32 -13.37 -6.92
CA GLU A 159 12.86 -14.66 -7.45
C GLU A 159 11.85 -15.22 -6.47
N GLU A 160 10.62 -15.35 -6.93
CA GLU A 160 9.51 -15.93 -6.17
C GLU A 160 9.48 -17.43 -6.39
N CYS A 161 9.05 -18.18 -5.37
CA CYS A 161 8.81 -19.61 -5.54
C CYS A 161 7.45 -19.82 -6.21
N ASP A 162 7.35 -20.80 -7.11
CA ASP A 162 6.07 -21.18 -7.75
C ASP A 162 4.97 -21.47 -6.70
N ALA A 163 5.34 -21.97 -5.52
CA ALA A 163 4.41 -22.22 -4.43
C ALA A 163 3.77 -20.95 -3.84
N GLU A 164 4.56 -19.88 -3.64
CA GLU A 164 4.07 -18.59 -3.11
C GLU A 164 3.09 -17.96 -4.10
N LEU A 165 3.44 -18.00 -5.37
CA LEU A 165 2.59 -17.54 -6.46
C LEU A 165 1.28 -18.34 -6.51
N GLU A 166 1.34 -19.66 -6.34
CA GLU A 166 0.15 -20.52 -6.32
C GLU A 166 -0.81 -20.16 -5.18
N ASP A 167 -0.27 -19.88 -3.99
CA ASP A 167 -1.04 -19.47 -2.81
C ASP A 167 -1.70 -18.10 -3.02
N GLU A 168 -0.98 -17.11 -3.56
CA GLU A 168 -1.52 -15.80 -3.91
C GLU A 168 -2.68 -15.91 -4.91
N VAL A 169 -2.50 -16.71 -5.96
CA VAL A 169 -3.56 -16.96 -6.96
C VAL A 169 -4.76 -17.63 -6.30
N ASN A 170 -4.53 -18.55 -5.36
CA ASN A 170 -5.62 -19.21 -4.64
C ASN A 170 -6.44 -18.22 -3.79
N ILE A 171 -5.76 -17.35 -3.04
CA ILE A 171 -6.37 -16.30 -2.22
C ILE A 171 -7.17 -15.34 -3.09
N MET A 172 -6.62 -14.90 -4.24
CA MET A 172 -7.31 -13.99 -5.15
C MET A 172 -8.60 -14.60 -5.71
N MET A 173 -8.59 -15.90 -6.02
CA MET A 173 -9.77 -16.61 -6.54
C MET A 173 -10.86 -16.85 -5.47
N SER A 174 -10.56 -16.73 -4.17
CA SER A 174 -11.53 -16.86 -3.07
C SER A 174 -11.89 -15.55 -2.38
N SER A 175 -11.24 -14.44 -2.75
CA SER A 175 -11.42 -13.15 -2.09
C SER A 175 -12.26 -12.19 -2.93
N ASP A 176 -12.88 -11.23 -2.24
CA ASP A 176 -13.54 -10.09 -2.90
C ASP A 176 -12.56 -9.34 -3.80
N ILE A 177 -12.94 -9.04 -5.05
CA ILE A 177 -12.17 -8.11 -5.87
C ILE A 177 -12.55 -6.70 -5.41
N VAL A 178 -11.58 -5.96 -4.87
CA VAL A 178 -11.80 -4.61 -4.34
C VAL A 178 -10.96 -3.59 -5.11
N SER A 179 -11.60 -2.52 -5.56
CA SER A 179 -10.93 -1.32 -6.04
C SER A 179 -11.35 -0.16 -5.16
N ALA A 180 -10.39 0.51 -4.52
CA ALA A 180 -10.63 1.71 -3.74
C ALA A 180 -9.76 2.83 -4.29
N GLN A 181 -10.38 3.92 -4.70
CA GLN A 181 -9.72 5.07 -5.29
C GLN A 181 -10.07 6.31 -4.50
N MET A 182 -9.05 7.10 -4.17
CA MET A 182 -9.20 8.41 -3.57
C MET A 182 -9.35 9.40 -4.72
N SER A 183 -10.50 10.04 -4.85
CA SER A 183 -10.67 11.08 -5.86
C SER A 183 -9.94 12.34 -5.40
N MET A 184 -9.02 12.83 -6.24
CA MET A 184 -8.21 14.01 -5.97
C MET A 184 -8.58 15.21 -6.86
N LYS A 185 -9.58 15.06 -7.73
CA LYS A 185 -9.85 16.01 -8.83
C LYS A 185 -10.39 17.37 -8.36
N GLU A 186 -10.96 17.45 -7.16
CA GLU A 186 -11.62 18.65 -6.63
C GLU A 186 -11.27 18.92 -5.15
N ILE A 187 -10.07 18.53 -4.72
CA ILE A 187 -9.64 18.78 -3.34
C ILE A 187 -9.31 20.26 -3.17
N THR A 188 -9.96 20.90 -2.21
CA THR A 188 -9.66 22.28 -1.79
C THR A 188 -9.18 22.31 -0.35
N PHE A 189 -8.27 23.24 -0.06
CA PHE A 189 -7.76 23.48 1.28
C PHE A 189 -8.37 24.76 1.83
N ALA A 190 -8.97 24.67 3.01
CA ALA A 190 -9.47 25.81 3.76
C ALA A 190 -8.76 25.90 5.11
N ARG A 191 -8.44 27.11 5.56
CA ARG A 191 -7.89 27.33 6.91
C ARG A 191 -8.83 26.74 7.94
N ALA A 192 -8.31 25.88 8.81
CA ALA A 192 -9.07 25.41 9.96
C ALA A 192 -9.23 26.58 10.92
N GLN A 193 -10.39 26.69 11.57
CA GLN A 193 -10.69 27.77 12.51
C GLN A 193 -10.88 27.21 13.92
N SER A 194 -10.45 27.96 14.93
CA SER A 194 -10.69 27.69 16.35
C SER A 194 -11.48 28.84 16.99
N GLY A 195 -12.17 28.56 18.11
CA GLY A 195 -12.97 29.53 18.86
C GLY A 195 -14.47 29.46 18.56
N TRP A 196 -15.29 29.48 19.61
CA TRP A 196 -16.76 29.35 19.51
C TRP A 196 -17.46 30.70 19.27
N ILE A 197 -16.88 31.80 19.77
CA ILE A 197 -17.44 33.17 19.70
C ILE A 197 -16.64 34.04 18.72
N PHE A 198 -15.31 33.98 18.77
CA PHE A 198 -14.42 34.62 17.79
C PHE A 198 -13.68 33.52 17.03
N ARG A 199 -14.04 33.32 15.76
CA ARG A 199 -13.33 32.37 14.90
C ARG A 199 -12.01 32.99 14.45
N ALA A 200 -10.92 32.32 14.77
CA ALA A 200 -9.58 32.68 14.31
C ALA A 200 -8.96 31.50 13.59
N ASP A 201 -8.02 31.79 12.70
CA ASP A 201 -7.26 30.75 12.01
C ASP A 201 -6.47 29.92 13.02
N LYS A 202 -6.62 28.61 12.91
CA LYS A 202 -6.03 27.65 13.81
C LYS A 202 -4.54 27.50 13.51
N LYS A 203 -3.72 27.94 14.47
CA LYS A 203 -2.28 27.74 14.51
C LYS A 203 -1.92 27.07 15.83
N GLU A 204 -1.24 25.93 15.77
CA GLU A 204 -0.79 25.19 16.96
C GLU A 204 0.64 24.69 16.75
N VAL A 205 1.34 24.43 17.84
CA VAL A 205 2.66 23.80 17.80
C VAL A 205 2.49 22.28 17.68
N VAL A 206 3.14 21.68 16.69
CA VAL A 206 3.22 20.22 16.51
C VAL A 206 4.66 19.81 16.73
N GLY A 207 4.94 19.13 17.85
CA GLY A 207 6.30 18.84 18.27
C GLY A 207 7.04 20.15 18.59
N LYS A 208 8.04 20.50 17.78
CA LYS A 208 8.84 21.72 17.89
C LYS A 208 8.44 22.82 16.88
N TYR A 209 7.51 22.53 15.97
CA TYR A 209 7.23 23.36 14.80
C TYR A 209 5.92 24.12 14.93
N SER A 210 5.94 25.41 14.59
CA SER A 210 4.70 26.18 14.46
C SER A 210 3.97 25.75 13.19
N ALA A 211 2.70 25.35 13.33
CA ALA A 211 1.97 24.75 12.22
C ALA A 211 0.59 25.36 12.02
N ASP A 212 0.30 25.54 10.74
CA ASP A 212 -0.93 26.08 10.21
C ASP A 212 -1.88 24.95 9.81
N PHE A 213 -3.10 24.95 10.34
CA PHE A 213 -4.03 23.85 10.12
C PHE A 213 -4.97 24.15 8.94
N TYR A 214 -5.16 23.13 8.10
CA TYR A 214 -6.06 23.15 6.96
C TYR A 214 -7.04 21.99 7.04
N CYS A 215 -8.30 22.27 6.73
CA CYS A 215 -9.30 21.24 6.43
C CYS A 215 -9.31 20.99 4.91
N LEU A 216 -9.34 19.72 4.54
CA LEU A 216 -9.50 19.30 3.16
C LEU A 216 -10.98 19.06 2.88
N ASN A 217 -11.50 19.72 1.86
CA ASN A 217 -12.86 19.52 1.35
C ASN A 217 -12.81 18.84 -0.02
N GLY A 218 -13.85 18.08 -0.35
CA GLY A 218 -13.94 17.37 -1.63
C GLY A 218 -13.23 16.01 -1.65
N LEU A 219 -12.69 15.57 -0.51
CA LEU A 219 -12.07 14.27 -0.42
C LEU A 219 -13.12 13.15 -0.37
N CYS A 220 -13.18 12.33 -1.41
CA CYS A 220 -13.99 11.11 -1.42
C CYS A 220 -13.15 9.85 -1.72
N ILE A 221 -13.59 8.73 -1.16
CA ILE A 221 -13.12 7.41 -1.53
C ILE A 221 -14.25 6.71 -2.26
N ASP A 222 -14.02 6.42 -3.53
CA ASP A 222 -14.87 5.58 -4.37
C ASP A 222 -14.39 4.14 -4.23
N SER A 223 -15.26 3.29 -3.67
CA SER A 223 -14.97 1.88 -3.45
C SER A 223 -15.91 1.02 -4.29
N HIS A 224 -15.31 0.19 -5.13
CA HIS A 224 -15.99 -0.85 -5.88
C HIS A 224 -15.60 -2.22 -5.33
N LYS A 225 -16.59 -3.11 -5.26
CA LYS A 225 -16.42 -4.50 -4.82
C LYS A 225 -17.15 -5.43 -5.78
N ARG A 226 -16.46 -6.44 -6.31
CA ARG A 226 -16.99 -7.47 -7.21
C ARG A 226 -16.84 -8.87 -6.61
N ARG A 227 -17.83 -9.72 -6.88
CA ARG A 227 -18.03 -11.02 -6.21
C ARG A 227 -18.61 -12.11 -7.13
N GLU A 228 -18.79 -11.84 -8.41
CA GLU A 228 -19.40 -12.79 -9.36
C GLU A 228 -18.59 -14.07 -9.59
N HIS A 229 -17.32 -14.11 -9.22
CA HIS A 229 -16.45 -15.29 -9.28
C HIS A 229 -16.50 -16.15 -8.02
N LEU A 230 -17.13 -15.67 -6.94
CA LEU A 230 -17.12 -16.32 -5.64
C LEU A 230 -18.27 -17.33 -5.50
N THR A 231 -17.99 -18.45 -4.83
CA THR A 231 -19.04 -19.41 -4.45
C THR A 231 -19.85 -18.93 -3.25
N ALA A 232 -20.96 -19.60 -2.95
CA ALA A 232 -21.73 -19.32 -1.74
C ALA A 232 -20.89 -19.52 -0.46
N GLU A 233 -20.03 -20.55 -0.42
CA GLU A 233 -19.13 -20.77 0.72
C GLU A 233 -18.14 -19.60 0.89
N ASP A 234 -17.61 -19.07 -0.21
CA ASP A 234 -16.68 -17.92 -0.17
C ASP A 234 -17.34 -16.67 0.37
N LEU A 235 -18.56 -16.40 -0.07
CA LEU A 235 -19.31 -15.25 0.41
C LEU A 235 -19.55 -15.33 1.92
N ILE A 236 -19.83 -16.52 2.44
CA ILE A 236 -20.00 -16.76 3.87
C ILE A 236 -18.67 -16.57 4.60
N LYS A 237 -17.58 -17.20 4.14
CA LYS A 237 -16.24 -17.06 4.72
C LYS A 237 -15.76 -15.61 4.73
N ASN A 238 -15.88 -14.90 3.61
CA ASN A 238 -15.49 -13.50 3.48
C ASN A 238 -16.34 -12.59 4.38
N LYS A 239 -17.63 -12.88 4.52
CA LYS A 239 -18.51 -12.14 5.46
C LYS A 239 -18.10 -12.39 6.91
N GLN A 240 -17.84 -13.64 7.29
CA GLN A 240 -17.39 -14.00 8.64
C GLN A 240 -16.04 -13.35 8.97
N LEU A 241 -15.08 -13.34 8.03
CA LEU A 241 -13.79 -12.66 8.21
C LEU A 241 -13.99 -11.16 8.50
N VAL A 242 -14.83 -10.47 7.73
CA VAL A 242 -15.13 -9.04 7.95
C VAL A 242 -15.89 -8.80 9.26
N GLU A 243 -16.82 -9.67 9.63
CA GLU A 243 -17.57 -9.54 10.88
C GLU A 243 -16.68 -9.78 12.10
N ASN A 244 -15.82 -10.80 12.06
CA ASN A 244 -14.82 -11.06 13.08
C ASN A 244 -13.92 -9.83 13.24
N LEU A 245 -13.38 -9.29 12.13
CA LEU A 245 -12.58 -8.06 12.10
C LEU A 245 -13.27 -6.87 12.75
N THR A 246 -14.60 -6.75 12.58
CA THR A 246 -15.36 -5.59 13.09
C THR A 246 -15.79 -5.77 14.55
N LYS A 247 -16.04 -7.00 15.01
CA LYS A 247 -16.56 -7.30 16.35
C LYS A 247 -15.46 -7.58 17.38
N GLY A 248 -14.19 -7.71 16.97
CA GLY A 248 -13.09 -8.01 17.90
C GLY A 248 -13.20 -9.40 18.54
N SER A 249 -14.04 -10.28 18.01
CA SER A 249 -14.35 -11.59 18.60
C SER A 249 -13.29 -12.61 18.26
N THR A 250 -12.54 -13.05 19.27
CA THR A 250 -11.68 -14.23 19.21
C THR A 250 -12.53 -15.50 19.36
N SER A 251 -13.09 -16.00 18.26
CA SER A 251 -13.56 -17.39 18.20
C SER A 251 -12.58 -18.18 17.36
N PRO A 252 -11.82 -19.13 17.96
CA PRO A 252 -11.01 -20.06 17.20
C PRO A 252 -11.94 -21.11 16.62
N SER A 253 -12.47 -20.89 15.43
CA SER A 253 -12.99 -22.00 14.62
C SER A 253 -11.81 -22.62 13.88
N ALA A 254 -11.18 -23.57 14.57
CA ALA A 254 -10.50 -24.77 14.09
C ALA A 254 -10.06 -24.80 12.61
N SER A 255 -8.78 -24.53 12.39
CA SER A 255 -7.78 -25.47 11.84
C SER A 255 -6.43 -24.72 11.83
N GLY A 256 -5.30 -25.41 11.72
CA GLY A 256 -3.99 -24.76 11.53
C GLY A 256 -3.93 -23.99 10.21
N PRO A 257 -2.75 -23.72 9.63
CA PRO A 257 -2.70 -23.38 8.21
C PRO A 257 -3.14 -24.63 7.42
N GLU A 258 -4.46 -24.85 7.30
CA GLU A 258 -4.98 -25.70 6.24
C GLU A 258 -4.60 -24.98 4.95
N GLN A 259 -3.64 -25.57 4.22
CA GLN A 259 -3.36 -25.19 2.85
C GLN A 259 -4.70 -25.09 2.13
N LEU A 260 -5.07 -23.87 1.73
CA LEU A 260 -6.31 -23.64 1.02
C LEU A 260 -6.30 -24.58 -0.18
N PRO A 261 -7.32 -25.45 -0.35
CA PRO A 261 -7.31 -26.40 -1.45
C PRO A 261 -7.15 -25.64 -2.78
N ARG A 262 -6.23 -26.11 -3.63
CA ARG A 262 -5.93 -25.47 -4.92
C ARG A 262 -7.22 -25.31 -5.72
N ARG A 263 -7.59 -24.07 -6.04
CA ARG A 263 -8.76 -23.80 -6.88
C ARG A 263 -8.50 -24.08 -8.35
N SER A 264 -9.38 -24.87 -8.96
CA SER A 264 -9.47 -25.00 -10.41
C SER A 264 -10.03 -23.73 -11.06
N SER A 265 -9.76 -23.55 -12.35
CA SER A 265 -10.39 -22.51 -13.15
C SER A 265 -11.91 -22.62 -13.11
N LEU A 266 -12.58 -21.48 -13.05
CA LEU A 266 -14.03 -21.40 -13.19
C LEU A 266 -14.45 -21.73 -14.62
N PRO A 267 -15.64 -22.31 -14.84
CA PRO A 267 -16.13 -22.58 -16.19
C PRO A 267 -16.24 -21.27 -16.98
N PRO A 268 -15.73 -21.19 -18.22
CA PRO A 268 -15.74 -19.95 -18.98
C PRO A 268 -17.17 -19.41 -19.16
N PRO A 269 -17.37 -18.07 -19.16
CA PRO A 269 -18.67 -17.48 -19.46
C PRO A 269 -19.15 -17.91 -20.85
N ALA A 270 -20.47 -17.91 -21.05
CA ALA A 270 -21.03 -18.13 -22.37
C ALA A 270 -20.47 -17.09 -23.36
N PRO A 271 -20.19 -17.47 -24.62
CA PRO A 271 -19.75 -16.54 -25.64
C PRO A 271 -20.72 -15.36 -25.75
N PRO A 272 -20.24 -14.11 -25.80
CA PRO A 272 -21.13 -12.95 -25.88
C PRO A 272 -21.88 -12.98 -27.22
N ALA A 273 -23.19 -12.74 -27.17
CA ALA A 273 -24.01 -12.58 -28.38
C ALA A 273 -23.79 -11.22 -29.10
N VAL A 274 -22.89 -10.40 -28.55
CA VAL A 274 -22.61 -9.03 -28.97
C VAL A 274 -21.77 -9.04 -30.24
N SER A 275 -22.29 -8.45 -31.31
CA SER A 275 -21.55 -8.24 -32.55
C SER A 275 -20.50 -7.13 -32.42
N TRP A 276 -19.49 -7.15 -33.31
CA TRP A 276 -18.50 -6.07 -33.38
C TRP A 276 -19.14 -4.69 -33.58
N HIS A 277 -20.19 -4.61 -34.40
CA HIS A 277 -20.89 -3.36 -34.67
C HIS A 277 -21.60 -2.81 -33.44
N GLU A 278 -22.26 -3.67 -32.64
CA GLU A 278 -22.87 -3.28 -31.37
C GLU A 278 -21.82 -2.84 -30.36
N TYR A 279 -20.67 -3.52 -30.31
CA TYR A 279 -19.57 -3.15 -29.42
C TYR A 279 -18.99 -1.76 -29.76
N ILE A 280 -18.62 -1.53 -31.02
CA ILE A 280 -17.98 -0.27 -31.43
C ILE A 280 -18.94 0.92 -31.41
N SER A 281 -20.25 0.67 -31.52
CA SER A 281 -21.29 1.69 -31.45
C SER A 281 -21.77 1.97 -30.03
N ALA A 282 -21.26 1.25 -29.03
CA ALA A 282 -21.67 1.42 -27.63
C ALA A 282 -21.25 2.80 -27.08
N PRO A 283 -22.09 3.46 -26.25
CA PRO A 283 -21.72 4.72 -25.62
C PRO A 283 -20.46 4.58 -24.76
N SER A 284 -19.63 5.62 -24.76
CA SER A 284 -18.43 5.67 -23.92
C SER A 284 -18.79 5.46 -22.44
N GLY A 285 -18.14 4.49 -21.79
CA GLY A 285 -18.38 4.13 -20.39
C GLY A 285 -19.53 3.14 -20.16
N ALA A 286 -20.26 2.74 -21.22
CA ALA A 286 -21.31 1.74 -21.14
C ALA A 286 -21.10 0.62 -22.18
N PRO A 287 -19.97 -0.12 -22.12
CA PRO A 287 -19.74 -1.22 -23.05
C PRO A 287 -20.76 -2.36 -22.82
N PRO A 288 -21.09 -3.12 -23.86
CA PRO A 288 -21.96 -4.28 -23.72
C PRO A 288 -21.31 -5.34 -22.82
N LEU A 289 -22.14 -6.19 -22.20
CA LEU A 289 -21.66 -7.23 -21.30
C LEU A 289 -20.96 -8.34 -22.09
N LEU A 290 -19.64 -8.42 -21.98
CA LEU A 290 -18.80 -9.41 -22.67
C LEU A 290 -18.39 -10.62 -21.80
N ALA A 291 -18.77 -10.62 -20.53
CA ALA A 291 -18.34 -11.60 -19.54
C ALA A 291 -19.50 -12.01 -18.63
N ARG A 292 -19.21 -12.69 -17.51
CA ARG A 292 -20.23 -13.04 -16.51
C ARG A 292 -20.99 -11.79 -16.03
N PRO A 293 -22.30 -11.90 -15.76
CA PRO A 293 -23.05 -10.83 -15.09
C PRO A 293 -22.34 -10.39 -13.81
N ARG A 294 -22.08 -9.08 -13.69
CA ARG A 294 -21.30 -8.54 -12.57
C ARG A 294 -22.15 -8.48 -11.32
N VAL A 295 -21.61 -8.98 -10.21
CA VAL A 295 -22.19 -8.82 -8.86
C VAL A 295 -21.36 -7.75 -8.17
N MET A 296 -21.72 -6.49 -8.42
CA MET A 296 -20.95 -5.33 -7.98
C MET A 296 -21.68 -4.51 -6.92
N LYS A 297 -20.93 -4.05 -5.92
CA LYS A 297 -21.34 -3.02 -4.97
C LYS A 297 -20.43 -1.80 -5.12
N HIS A 298 -21.04 -0.64 -5.34
CA HIS A 298 -20.37 0.66 -5.34
C HIS A 298 -20.73 1.43 -4.06
N ASN A 299 -19.74 2.08 -3.47
CA ASN A 299 -19.93 2.98 -2.34
C ASN A 299 -18.96 4.16 -2.44
N THR A 300 -19.50 5.37 -2.54
CA THR A 300 -18.76 6.62 -2.41
C THR A 300 -18.95 7.17 -1.01
N LYS A 301 -17.85 7.49 -0.33
CA LYS A 301 -17.91 8.22 0.95
C LYS A 301 -17.02 9.45 0.91
N THR A 302 -17.57 10.56 1.37
CA THR A 302 -16.83 11.81 1.61
C THR A 302 -16.21 11.78 3.00
N PHE A 303 -14.96 12.21 3.12
CA PHE A 303 -14.24 12.26 4.38
C PHE A 303 -13.76 13.67 4.66
N ARG A 304 -13.72 14.01 5.94
CA ARG A 304 -12.99 15.19 6.41
C ARG A 304 -11.57 14.76 6.71
N ALA A 305 -10.61 15.37 6.03
CA ALA A 305 -9.20 15.22 6.33
C ALA A 305 -8.63 16.54 6.84
N THR A 306 -7.56 16.47 7.62
CA THR A 306 -6.84 17.66 8.08
C THR A 306 -5.35 17.52 7.84
N VAL A 307 -4.70 18.64 7.56
CA VAL A 307 -3.24 18.71 7.46
C VAL A 307 -2.74 19.92 8.21
N ALA A 308 -1.66 19.77 8.97
CA ALA A 308 -0.94 20.87 9.58
C ALA A 308 0.37 21.07 8.81
N MET A 309 0.58 22.28 8.28
CA MET A 309 1.74 22.63 7.47
C MET A 309 2.67 23.56 8.26
N SER A 310 3.97 23.34 8.16
CA SER A 310 4.99 24.22 8.77
C SER A 310 6.06 24.57 7.76
N GLU A 311 6.38 25.86 7.64
CA GLU A 311 7.50 26.35 6.81
C GLU A 311 8.86 26.21 7.52
N GLU A 312 8.86 25.91 8.82
CA GLU A 312 10.05 25.78 9.66
C GLU A 312 10.67 24.39 9.62
N PHE A 313 9.98 23.41 9.02
CA PHE A 313 10.47 22.04 8.98
C PHE A 313 11.66 21.92 8.01
N PRO A 314 12.76 21.23 8.37
CA PRO A 314 13.98 21.26 7.56
C PRO A 314 13.90 20.49 6.23
N LEU A 315 12.99 19.51 6.12
CA LEU A 315 12.77 18.78 4.88
C LEU A 315 11.71 19.44 4.01
N THR A 316 11.88 19.29 2.71
CA THR A 316 10.85 19.65 1.73
C THR A 316 9.93 18.46 1.43
N VAL A 317 8.77 18.74 0.84
CA VAL A 317 7.83 17.71 0.38
C VAL A 317 8.47 16.76 -0.64
N SER A 318 9.31 17.27 -1.55
CA SER A 318 10.00 16.43 -2.55
C SER A 318 11.03 15.47 -1.92
N MET A 319 11.73 15.93 -0.87
CA MET A 319 12.62 15.07 -0.08
C MET A 319 11.84 13.96 0.62
N LEU A 320 10.71 14.31 1.27
CA LEU A 320 9.83 13.31 1.90
C LEU A 320 9.33 12.28 0.87
N LEU A 321 8.91 12.70 -0.32
CA LEU A 321 8.47 11.77 -1.37
C LEU A 321 9.56 10.77 -1.77
N SER A 322 10.82 11.20 -1.82
CA SER A 322 11.95 10.33 -2.15
C SER A 322 12.19 9.28 -1.05
N VAL A 323 12.08 9.68 0.23
CA VAL A 323 12.16 8.76 1.37
C VAL A 323 10.98 7.79 1.35
N LEU A 324 9.75 8.31 1.17
CA LEU A 324 8.53 7.52 1.11
C LEU A 324 8.55 6.54 -0.05
N GLU A 325 9.16 6.85 -1.20
CA GLU A 325 9.22 5.92 -2.33
C GLU A 325 10.06 4.66 -2.02
N ILE A 326 11.09 4.79 -1.19
CA ILE A 326 11.93 3.66 -0.76
C ILE A 326 11.19 2.77 0.24
N ILE A 327 10.41 3.37 1.15
CA ILE A 327 9.65 2.64 2.17
C ILE A 327 8.19 2.36 1.76
N ALA A 328 7.76 2.81 0.57
CA ALA A 328 6.41 2.61 0.03
C ALA A 328 6.03 1.15 -0.28
N PRO A 329 6.97 0.23 -0.59
CA PRO A 329 6.62 -1.19 -0.69
C PRO A 329 5.95 -1.74 0.58
N PHE A 330 6.10 -1.07 1.72
CA PHE A 330 5.41 -1.43 2.96
C PHE A 330 3.99 -0.83 3.02
N LYS A 331 3.01 -1.69 3.37
CA LYS A 331 1.56 -1.54 3.14
C LYS A 331 0.95 -0.19 3.59
N HIS A 332 1.54 0.52 4.56
CA HIS A 332 0.98 1.76 5.11
C HIS A 332 1.53 3.06 4.49
N PHE A 333 2.75 3.05 3.94
CA PHE A 333 3.41 4.27 3.46
C PHE A 333 2.94 4.70 2.06
N ALA A 334 2.45 3.77 1.25
CA ALA A 334 1.92 4.07 -0.08
C ALA A 334 0.80 5.12 -0.03
N LYS A 335 -0.13 5.03 0.94
CA LYS A 335 -1.23 5.99 1.10
C LYS A 335 -0.75 7.37 1.55
N LEU A 336 0.23 7.43 2.43
CA LEU A 336 0.86 8.70 2.80
C LEU A 336 1.56 9.33 1.60
N ARG A 337 2.27 8.54 0.79
CA ARG A 337 2.90 9.02 -0.45
C ARG A 337 1.86 9.59 -1.41
N ASP A 338 0.80 8.85 -1.70
CA ASP A 338 -0.29 9.29 -2.58
C ASP A 338 -0.90 10.61 -2.09
N PHE A 339 -1.03 10.80 -0.77
CA PHE A 339 -1.50 12.06 -0.18
C PHE A 339 -0.50 13.21 -0.34
N VAL A 340 0.78 12.97 -0.07
CA VAL A 340 1.84 13.99 -0.13
C VAL A 340 2.16 14.41 -1.57
N GLN A 341 1.86 13.56 -2.56
CA GLN A 341 1.95 13.90 -3.99
C GLN A 341 0.93 14.94 -4.45
N MET A 342 -0.11 15.21 -3.63
CA MET A 342 -1.06 16.28 -3.92
C MET A 342 -0.38 17.65 -3.82
N LYS A 343 -0.99 18.67 -4.44
CA LYS A 343 -0.56 20.06 -4.27
C LYS A 343 -0.98 20.54 -2.87
N LEU A 344 -0.16 20.21 -1.88
CA LEU A 344 -0.34 20.65 -0.50
C LEU A 344 -0.19 22.19 -0.39
N PRO A 345 -0.72 22.82 0.68
CA PRO A 345 -0.43 24.21 0.98
C PRO A 345 1.10 24.44 1.22
N PRO A 346 1.57 25.69 1.30
CA PRO A 346 2.99 25.98 1.56
C PRO A 346 3.53 25.31 2.83
N GLY A 347 4.78 24.87 2.79
CA GLY A 347 5.49 24.22 3.90
C GLY A 347 5.51 22.69 3.85
N PHE A 348 5.86 22.08 4.97
CA PHE A 348 5.96 20.63 5.18
C PHE A 348 4.79 20.11 6.05
N PRO A 349 4.21 18.94 5.73
CA PRO A 349 3.05 18.41 6.42
C PRO A 349 3.41 17.72 7.75
N VAL A 350 3.70 18.50 8.80
CA VAL A 350 4.10 17.98 10.13
C VAL A 350 3.03 17.11 10.81
N LYS A 351 1.77 17.21 10.40
CA LYS A 351 0.69 16.34 10.86
C LYS A 351 -0.38 16.15 9.79
N ILE A 352 -0.82 14.91 9.60
CA ILE A 352 -1.82 14.53 8.59
C ILE A 352 -2.86 13.64 9.26
N ASP A 353 -4.13 13.88 8.97
CA ASP A 353 -5.25 13.01 9.33
C ASP A 353 -6.03 12.69 8.07
N ILE A 354 -5.89 11.46 7.58
CA ILE A 354 -6.46 11.01 6.31
C ILE A 354 -7.22 9.70 6.47
N PRO A 355 -8.33 9.52 5.74
CA PRO A 355 -9.01 8.22 5.68
C PRO A 355 -8.13 7.22 4.92
N ILE A 356 -7.95 6.03 5.51
CA ILE A 356 -7.28 4.90 4.84
C ILE A 356 -8.32 3.91 4.31
N LEU A 357 -9.38 3.68 5.09
CA LEU A 357 -10.53 2.84 4.76
C LEU A 357 -11.83 3.53 5.18
N PRO A 358 -13.01 3.08 4.70
CA PRO A 358 -14.31 3.70 5.01
C PRO A 358 -14.65 3.90 6.50
N THR A 359 -13.97 3.18 7.39
CA THR A 359 -14.16 3.23 8.84
C THR A 359 -12.86 3.49 9.61
N VAL A 360 -11.73 3.67 8.92
CA VAL A 360 -10.40 3.82 9.54
C VAL A 360 -9.69 5.03 8.96
N SER A 361 -9.28 5.93 9.84
CA SER A 361 -8.38 7.05 9.52
C SER A 361 -6.98 6.77 10.05
N ALA A 362 -5.96 7.27 9.38
CA ALA A 362 -4.61 7.31 9.91
C ALA A 362 -4.24 8.75 10.25
N LYS A 363 -3.74 8.91 11.47
CA LYS A 363 -3.13 10.13 11.96
C LYS A 363 -1.62 9.95 11.94
N ILE A 364 -0.98 10.69 11.05
CA ILE A 364 0.47 10.72 10.89
C ILE A 364 1.00 11.98 11.54
N THR A 365 2.08 11.90 12.30
CA THR A 365 2.74 13.07 12.91
C THR A 365 4.24 12.91 12.84
N PHE A 366 4.92 13.93 12.31
CA PHE A 366 6.37 14.04 12.31
C PHE A 366 6.79 14.64 13.65
N GLN A 367 7.31 13.82 14.55
CA GLN A 367 7.48 14.18 15.96
C GLN A 367 8.83 14.83 16.23
N GLU A 368 9.88 14.25 15.69
CA GLU A 368 11.26 14.65 15.89
C GLU A 368 12.02 14.64 14.57
N PHE A 369 12.91 15.61 14.39
CA PHE A 369 13.83 15.68 13.27
C PHE A 369 15.12 16.33 13.74
N GLU A 370 16.25 15.73 13.39
CA GLU A 370 17.58 16.27 13.68
C GLU A 370 18.53 15.94 12.52
N PHE A 371 19.34 16.91 12.10
CA PHE A 371 20.49 16.61 11.26
C PHE A 371 21.55 15.89 12.10
N ARG A 372 22.04 14.76 11.59
CA ARG A 372 22.95 13.85 12.28
C ARG A 372 24.10 13.44 11.35
N PRO A 373 25.09 14.33 11.15
CA PRO A 373 26.28 14.00 10.35
C PRO A 373 27.16 12.93 11.01
N ASP A 374 26.96 12.67 12.29
CA ASP A 374 27.68 11.73 13.14
C ASP A 374 27.10 10.31 13.15
N LEU A 375 26.09 10.01 12.31
CA LEU A 375 25.47 8.68 12.26
C LEU A 375 26.54 7.60 11.97
N PRO A 376 26.68 6.58 12.83
CA PRO A 376 27.67 5.53 12.61
C PRO A 376 27.26 4.64 11.42
N ASP A 377 28.25 4.21 10.64
CA ASP A 377 28.03 3.32 9.48
C ASP A 377 27.42 1.98 9.88
N SER A 378 27.69 1.52 11.11
CA SER A 378 27.16 0.27 11.65
C SER A 378 25.64 0.22 11.72
N LEU A 379 24.94 1.37 11.78
CA LEU A 379 23.48 1.42 11.73
C LEU A 379 22.93 0.91 10.40
N PHE A 380 23.70 1.03 9.31
CA PHE A 380 23.27 0.70 7.95
C PHE A 380 23.84 -0.64 7.46
N THR A 381 24.37 -1.45 8.37
CA THR A 381 24.93 -2.77 8.08
C THR A 381 24.21 -3.85 8.87
N ILE A 382 24.14 -5.05 8.31
CA ILE A 382 23.65 -6.23 9.01
C ILE A 382 24.67 -6.59 10.11
N PRO A 383 24.25 -6.76 11.38
CA PRO A 383 25.17 -7.16 12.43
C PRO A 383 25.84 -8.52 12.12
N PRO A 384 27.16 -8.69 12.32
CA PRO A 384 27.91 -9.88 11.87
C PRO A 384 27.44 -11.22 12.44
N HIS A 385 26.73 -11.21 13.57
CA HIS A 385 26.26 -12.40 14.26
C HIS A 385 24.80 -12.75 13.92
N TYR A 386 24.16 -12.01 13.01
CA TYR A 386 22.80 -12.29 12.58
C TYR A 386 22.81 -13.35 11.47
N ILE A 387 21.79 -14.20 11.46
CA ILE A 387 21.69 -15.32 10.52
C ILE A 387 20.67 -14.99 9.43
N GLU A 388 20.94 -15.37 8.19
CA GLU A 388 19.95 -15.20 7.12
C GLU A 388 18.84 -16.23 7.27
N ASP A 389 17.60 -15.76 7.40
CA ASP A 389 16.39 -16.59 7.37
C ASP A 389 15.49 -16.07 6.25
N GLN A 390 15.33 -16.88 5.22
CA GLN A 390 14.64 -16.52 3.99
C GLN A 390 13.11 -16.62 4.12
N TYR A 391 12.62 -17.21 5.20
CA TYR A 391 11.20 -17.47 5.43
C TYR A 391 10.62 -16.64 6.58
N ARG A 392 11.42 -15.74 7.18
CA ARG A 392 10.99 -14.94 8.33
C ARG A 392 9.84 -13.99 7.99
N PHE A 393 9.90 -13.38 6.81
CA PHE A 393 8.93 -12.43 6.29
C PHE A 393 8.41 -12.93 4.93
N PRO A 394 7.47 -13.89 4.91
CA PRO A 394 6.99 -14.51 3.66
C PRO A 394 6.29 -13.51 2.73
N ASP A 395 5.85 -12.37 3.26
CA ASP A 395 5.19 -11.28 2.53
C ASP A 395 6.18 -10.33 1.79
N LEU A 396 7.51 -10.54 1.89
CA LEU A 396 8.54 -9.56 1.49
C LEU A 396 9.59 -10.04 0.48
#